data_AF-A0A5C4U3R1-F1
#
_entry.id   AF-A0A5C4U3R1-F1
#
_cell.length_a   1.000
_cell.length_b   1.000
_cell.length_c   1.000
_cell.angle_alpha   90.00
_cell.angle_beta   90.00
_cell.angle_gamma   90.00
#
_symmetry.space_group_name_H-M   'P 1'
#
loop_
_entity.id
_entity.type
_entity.pdbx_description
1 polymer ?
#
loop_
_entity_poly.entity_id
_entity_poly.type
_entity_poly.pdbx_seq_one_letter_code
_entity_poly.pdbx_strand_id
1 'polypeptide(L)'
;MDLISSADGTTARVAIPGGRLSAKEWAHLVRMAQAGDGRLHITSRGNVQIRGVDTAELAEPMWPEAAVIASPHSPVCAQLAREVAKRLPVGAPLVALDDGSGDALGHGAAHAMTVRGECATVHGVSGELNHSSAVESLSRLEGAADSAPTSPVRLGWIEQPDGRVSIAGMPPLGTLSEQIIQMIQALETDVSVTHTRAIVLHDLEEGVAEAVVRVLAPLGISFDQNSTLSLVTACVGSGCRFSVSDVRRDALQLAATGVDERTHFVGCSIGCGRPHGAYVDYEATGEGEYEVSQRGM
;
A
#
# COMPACT_ATOMS: atom_id res chain seq x y z
N MET A 1 13.26 -4.15 -8.95
CA MET A 1 13.07 -2.69 -8.75
C MET A 1 13.04 -2.10 -10.13
N ASP A 2 12.02 -1.32 -10.45
CA ASP A 2 11.85 -0.82 -11.81
C ASP A 2 12.17 0.67 -11.85
N LEU A 3 13.02 1.08 -12.78
CA LEU A 3 13.32 2.49 -13.03
C LEU A 3 12.51 2.96 -14.24
N ILE A 4 11.72 4.01 -14.05
CA ILE A 4 10.91 4.61 -15.11
C ILE A 4 11.37 6.04 -15.30
N SER A 5 12.00 6.30 -16.44
CA SER A 5 12.35 7.65 -16.86
C SER A 5 11.15 8.32 -17.51
N SER A 6 10.83 9.52 -17.05
CA SER A 6 9.93 10.44 -17.75
C SER A 6 10.65 11.75 -18.05
N ALA A 7 9.97 12.67 -18.76
CA ALA A 7 10.49 14.02 -18.96
C ALA A 7 10.71 14.78 -17.63
N ASP A 8 10.06 14.34 -16.55
CA ASP A 8 10.06 14.97 -15.23
C ASP A 8 11.06 14.31 -14.25
N GLY A 9 11.87 13.35 -14.73
CA GLY A 9 12.92 12.66 -13.97
C GLY A 9 12.72 11.15 -13.87
N THR A 10 13.61 10.48 -13.12
CA THR A 10 13.56 9.02 -12.90
C THR A 10 12.71 8.70 -11.68
N THR A 11 11.75 7.81 -11.84
CA THR A 11 10.96 7.23 -10.73
C THR A 11 11.42 5.80 -10.48
N ALA A 12 11.84 5.51 -9.25
CA ALA A 12 12.09 4.15 -8.80
C ALA A 12 10.80 3.54 -8.23
N ARG A 13 10.46 2.33 -8.68
CA ARG A 13 9.39 1.51 -8.13
C ARG A 13 9.99 0.33 -7.39
N VAL A 14 9.72 0.27 -6.09
CA VAL A 14 10.19 -0.78 -5.21
C VAL A 14 9.02 -1.68 -4.86
N ALA A 15 9.05 -2.90 -5.37
CA ALA A 15 8.05 -3.91 -5.07
C ALA A 15 8.35 -4.56 -3.71
N ILE A 16 7.32 -4.69 -2.88
CA ILE A 16 7.45 -5.16 -1.49
C ILE A 16 6.41 -6.27 -1.32
N PRO A 17 6.75 -7.53 -1.63
CA PRO A 17 5.79 -8.62 -1.51
C PRO A 17 5.24 -8.74 -0.10
N GLY A 18 3.92 -8.66 0.00
CA GLY A 18 3.20 -8.67 1.28
C GLY A 18 3.35 -7.40 2.10
N GLY A 19 3.99 -6.36 1.58
CA GLY A 19 4.08 -5.03 2.19
C GLY A 19 5.01 -4.90 3.40
N ARG A 20 5.38 -5.98 4.07
CA ARG A 20 6.23 -5.94 5.27
C ARG A 20 7.70 -5.75 4.93
N LEU A 21 8.34 -4.77 5.56
CA LEU A 21 9.76 -4.42 5.47
C LEU A 21 10.40 -4.60 6.85
N SER A 22 11.61 -5.15 6.88
CA SER A 22 12.46 -5.07 8.07
C SER A 22 12.95 -3.64 8.30
N ALA A 23 13.35 -3.31 9.53
CA ALA A 23 14.00 -2.03 9.85
C ALA A 23 15.19 -1.71 8.91
N LYS A 24 15.95 -2.73 8.52
CA LYS A 24 17.06 -2.60 7.57
C LYS A 24 16.57 -2.24 6.16
N GLU A 25 15.54 -2.93 5.65
CA GLU A 25 14.96 -2.61 4.34
C GLU A 25 14.30 -1.22 4.33
N TRP A 26 13.64 -0.82 5.43
CA TRP A 26 13.14 0.54 5.60
C TRP A 26 14.26 1.58 5.49
N ALA A 27 15.38 1.37 6.19
CA ALA A 27 16.55 2.24 6.09
C ALA A 27 17.12 2.34 4.66
N HIS A 28 16.99 1.29 3.84
CA HIS A 28 17.33 1.38 2.41
C HIS A 28 16.38 2.32 1.68
N LEU A 29 15.06 2.20 1.88
CA LEU A 29 14.08 3.11 1.28
C LEU A 29 14.32 4.57 1.68
N VAL A 30 14.72 4.84 2.93
CA VAL A 30 15.05 6.20 3.37
C VAL A 30 16.24 6.76 2.57
N ARG A 31 17.31 5.98 2.38
CA ARG A 31 18.45 6.42 1.57
C ARG A 31 18.06 6.67 0.11
N MET A 32 17.22 5.81 -0.46
CA MET A 32 16.71 6.02 -1.81
C MET A 32 15.86 7.28 -1.92
N ALA A 33 15.04 7.57 -0.91
CA ALA A 33 14.25 8.80 -0.85
C ALA A 33 15.16 10.03 -0.77
N GLN A 34 16.24 9.97 0.01
CA GLN A 34 17.23 11.05 0.12
C GLN A 34 17.98 11.30 -1.19
N ALA A 35 18.22 10.25 -1.99
CA ALA A 35 18.78 10.35 -3.34
C ALA A 35 17.73 10.79 -4.39
N GLY A 36 16.50 11.08 -3.97
CA GLY A 36 15.38 11.55 -4.79
C GLY A 36 14.71 12.79 -4.20
N ASP A 37 13.38 12.83 -4.22
CA ASP A 37 12.58 13.95 -3.74
C ASP A 37 12.33 13.96 -2.21
N GLY A 38 12.97 13.07 -1.46
CA GLY A 38 12.82 12.92 -0.02
C GLY A 38 11.52 12.24 0.41
N ARG A 39 10.71 11.70 -0.50
CA ARG A 39 9.38 11.17 -0.19
C ARG A 39 9.23 9.71 -0.57
N LEU A 40 8.42 8.99 0.20
CA LEU A 40 7.93 7.67 -0.18
C LEU A 40 6.44 7.77 -0.54
N HIS A 41 6.09 7.25 -1.72
CA HIS A 41 4.71 7.16 -2.17
C HIS A 41 4.26 5.70 -2.17
N ILE A 42 3.39 5.35 -1.21
CA ILE A 42 2.77 4.03 -1.14
C ILE A 42 1.72 3.92 -2.24
N THR A 43 1.74 2.80 -2.95
CA THR A 43 0.84 2.49 -4.05
C THR A 43 -0.33 1.63 -3.61
N SER A 44 -1.36 1.51 -4.45
CA SER A 44 -2.51 0.63 -4.24
C SER A 44 -2.18 -0.88 -4.23
N ARG A 45 -0.92 -1.26 -4.40
CA ARG A 45 -0.44 -2.65 -4.37
C ARG A 45 0.55 -2.92 -3.22
N GLY A 46 0.69 -2.00 -2.26
CA GLY A 46 1.64 -2.18 -1.15
C GLY A 46 3.10 -2.05 -1.59
N ASN A 47 3.34 -1.48 -2.77
CA ASN A 47 4.66 -1.13 -3.26
C ASN A 47 4.95 0.35 -2.98
N VAL A 48 6.22 0.75 -3.10
CA VAL A 48 6.67 2.13 -2.90
C VAL A 48 7.20 2.72 -4.20
N GLN A 49 6.89 4.00 -4.44
CA GLN A 49 7.50 4.80 -5.49
C GLN A 49 8.31 5.94 -4.87
N ILE A 50 9.46 6.21 -5.49
CA ILE A 50 10.38 7.29 -5.12
C ILE A 50 10.68 8.05 -6.40
N ARG A 51 10.57 9.38 -6.37
CA ARG A 51 10.68 10.22 -7.57
C ARG A 51 11.99 11.00 -7.56
N GLY A 52 12.42 11.41 -8.74
CA GLY A 52 13.62 12.24 -8.91
C GLY A 52 14.91 11.54 -8.53
N VAL A 53 14.94 10.20 -8.58
CA VAL A 53 16.06 9.43 -8.03
C VAL A 53 17.26 9.48 -8.96
N ASP A 54 18.44 9.81 -8.42
CA ASP A 54 19.70 9.61 -9.13
C ASP A 54 20.11 8.13 -9.09
N THR A 55 20.05 7.47 -10.24
CA THR A 55 20.34 6.05 -10.37
C THR A 55 21.79 5.70 -10.07
N ALA A 56 22.71 6.66 -10.16
CA ALA A 56 24.13 6.43 -9.85
C ALA A 56 24.36 6.22 -8.35
N GLU A 57 23.45 6.68 -7.49
CA GLU A 57 23.56 6.60 -6.03
C GLU A 57 22.79 5.40 -5.44
N LEU A 58 22.06 4.66 -6.28
CA LEU A 58 21.29 3.48 -5.86
C LEU A 58 22.17 2.23 -5.82
N ALA A 59 22.49 1.73 -4.63
CA ALA A 59 22.92 0.34 -4.47
C ALA A 59 21.72 -0.59 -4.64
N GLU A 60 21.85 -1.68 -5.39
CA GLU A 60 20.76 -2.65 -5.63
C GLU A 60 20.61 -3.64 -4.47
N PRO A 61 19.44 -3.70 -3.79
CA PRO A 61 18.88 -4.98 -3.37
C PRO A 61 18.16 -5.62 -4.56
N MET A 62 18.21 -6.94 -4.65
CA MET A 62 17.37 -7.70 -5.58
C MET A 62 15.93 -7.69 -5.07
N TRP A 63 15.16 -6.66 -5.43
CA TRP A 63 13.73 -6.59 -5.12
C TRP A 63 12.93 -7.38 -6.16
N PRO A 64 12.15 -8.39 -5.76
CA PRO A 64 11.33 -9.17 -6.68
C PRO A 64 10.28 -8.28 -7.34
N GLU A 65 10.03 -8.48 -8.64
CA GLU A 65 9.06 -7.68 -9.41
C GLU A 65 7.61 -8.19 -9.27
N ALA A 66 7.41 -9.31 -8.59
CA ALA A 66 6.09 -9.93 -8.44
C ALA A 66 5.18 -9.11 -7.50
N ALA A 67 3.97 -8.81 -7.99
CA ALA A 67 2.95 -8.12 -7.21
C ALA A 67 2.18 -9.13 -6.35
N VAL A 68 2.57 -9.23 -5.08
CA VAL A 68 1.86 -10.03 -4.07
C VAL A 68 1.41 -9.11 -2.94
N ILE A 69 0.10 -9.04 -2.70
CA ILE A 69 -0.46 -8.34 -1.53
C ILE A 69 -0.80 -9.36 -0.45
N ALA A 70 -0.75 -8.92 0.80
CA ALA A 70 -1.05 -9.76 1.95
C ALA A 70 -1.88 -9.00 2.98
N SER A 71 -2.63 -9.73 3.82
CA SER A 71 -3.26 -9.17 5.01
C SER A 71 -2.21 -8.44 5.87
N PRO A 72 -2.30 -7.12 6.05
CA PRO A 72 -1.21 -6.31 6.64
C PRO A 72 -0.85 -6.67 8.08
N HIS A 73 -1.78 -7.29 8.79
CA HIS A 73 -1.64 -7.64 10.21
C HIS A 73 -1.28 -9.11 10.42
N SER A 74 -1.06 -9.86 9.33
CA SER A 74 -0.70 -11.27 9.37
C SER A 74 0.78 -11.48 9.05
N PRO A 75 1.63 -11.75 10.06
CA PRO A 75 3.03 -12.06 9.82
C PRO A 75 3.22 -13.28 8.93
N VAL A 76 2.31 -14.26 9.04
CA VAL A 76 2.31 -15.49 8.23
C VAL A 76 2.04 -15.17 6.76
N CYS A 77 1.03 -14.35 6.45
CA CYS A 77 0.74 -13.94 5.08
C CYS A 77 1.89 -13.12 4.49
N ALA A 78 2.48 -12.20 5.26
CA ALA A 78 3.62 -11.41 4.81
C ALA A 78 4.86 -12.27 4.49
N GLN A 79 5.19 -13.24 5.36
CA GLN A 79 6.29 -14.17 5.11
C GLN A 79 6.04 -15.04 3.87
N LEU A 80 4.82 -15.57 3.75
CA LEU A 80 4.43 -16.40 2.62
C LEU A 80 4.43 -15.60 1.31
N ALA A 81 4.05 -14.32 1.34
CA ALA A 81 4.06 -13.45 0.17
C ALA A 81 5.48 -13.28 -0.40
N ARG A 82 6.48 -13.13 0.47
CA ARG A 82 7.90 -13.08 0.07
C ARG A 82 8.35 -14.38 -0.56
N GLU A 83 7.94 -15.51 -0.01
CA GLU A 83 8.26 -16.84 -0.56
C GLU A 83 7.60 -17.09 -1.90
N VAL A 84 6.34 -16.69 -2.06
CA VAL A 84 5.59 -16.79 -3.32
C VAL A 84 6.22 -15.89 -4.38
N ALA A 85 6.53 -14.64 -4.04
CA ALA A 85 7.12 -13.69 -4.98
C ALA A 85 8.45 -14.13 -5.58
N LYS A 86 9.28 -14.89 -4.83
CA LYS A 86 10.54 -15.47 -5.34
C LYS A 86 10.34 -16.49 -6.47
N ARG A 87 9.13 -17.01 -6.62
CA ARG A 87 8.82 -18.14 -7.50
C ARG A 87 7.82 -17.79 -8.59
N LEU A 88 7.18 -16.62 -8.50
CA LEU A 88 6.34 -16.08 -9.56
C LEU A 88 7.21 -15.56 -10.71
N PRO A 89 6.79 -15.79 -11.97
CA PRO A 89 7.45 -15.16 -13.10
C PRO A 89 7.29 -13.63 -13.05
N VAL A 90 8.25 -12.92 -13.63
CA VAL A 90 8.12 -11.48 -13.87
C VAL A 90 6.84 -11.19 -14.64
N GLY A 91 6.08 -10.18 -14.21
CA GLY A 91 4.80 -9.84 -14.83
C GLY A 91 3.64 -10.78 -14.49
N ALA A 92 3.82 -11.71 -13.54
CA ALA A 92 2.72 -12.51 -13.02
C ALA A 92 1.55 -11.61 -12.57
N PRO A 93 0.30 -12.08 -12.74
CA PRO A 93 -0.86 -11.35 -12.28
C PRO A 93 -0.85 -11.21 -10.75
N LEU A 94 -1.60 -10.24 -10.24
CA LEU A 94 -1.65 -9.93 -8.80
C LEU A 94 -2.14 -11.14 -7.99
N VAL A 95 -1.38 -11.52 -6.97
CA VAL A 95 -1.73 -12.57 -6.00
C VAL A 95 -2.08 -11.93 -4.65
N ALA A 96 -3.18 -12.37 -4.02
CA ALA A 96 -3.57 -11.96 -2.67
C ALA A 96 -3.43 -13.09 -1.65
N LEU A 97 -2.79 -12.82 -0.52
CA LEU A 97 -2.71 -13.71 0.62
C LEU A 97 -3.51 -13.14 1.79
N ASP A 98 -4.65 -13.76 2.12
CA ASP A 98 -5.59 -13.24 3.11
C ASP A 98 -5.59 -14.11 4.38
N ASP A 99 -5.62 -13.52 5.57
CA ASP A 99 -5.69 -14.24 6.85
C ASP A 99 -7.11 -14.67 7.25
N GLY A 100 -8.09 -14.46 6.35
CA GLY A 100 -9.51 -14.65 6.59
C GLY A 100 -10.24 -13.38 7.01
N SER A 101 -9.56 -12.24 7.16
CA SER A 101 -10.17 -10.93 7.43
C SER A 101 -10.77 -10.26 6.19
N GLY A 102 -10.45 -10.72 4.99
CA GLY A 102 -10.93 -10.16 3.72
C GLY A 102 -10.28 -8.84 3.32
N ASP A 103 -9.26 -8.39 4.05
CA ASP A 103 -8.58 -7.12 3.76
C ASP A 103 -7.69 -7.21 2.51
N ALA A 104 -7.23 -8.39 2.09
CA ALA A 104 -6.46 -8.58 0.86
C ALA A 104 -7.35 -8.97 -0.34
N LEU A 105 -8.40 -9.78 -0.12
CA LEU A 105 -9.21 -10.38 -1.21
C LEU A 105 -9.96 -9.36 -2.07
N GLY A 106 -10.39 -8.23 -1.50
CA GLY A 106 -11.18 -7.22 -2.22
C GLY A 106 -10.42 -6.34 -3.22
N HIS A 107 -9.13 -6.59 -3.46
CA HIS A 107 -8.25 -5.67 -4.19
C HIS A 107 -7.91 -6.10 -5.62
N GLY A 108 -8.80 -6.88 -6.25
CA GLY A 108 -8.71 -7.23 -7.67
C GLY A 108 -7.53 -8.15 -8.00
N ALA A 109 -7.13 -9.00 -7.06
CA ALA A 109 -6.14 -10.03 -7.32
C ALA A 109 -6.71 -11.07 -8.29
N ALA A 110 -5.90 -11.49 -9.26
CA ALA A 110 -6.30 -12.55 -10.17
C ALA A 110 -6.33 -13.90 -9.46
N HIS A 111 -5.49 -14.07 -8.44
CA HIS A 111 -5.47 -15.27 -7.64
C HIS A 111 -5.41 -14.93 -6.16
N ALA A 112 -5.97 -15.81 -5.33
CA ALA A 112 -6.03 -15.61 -3.91
C ALA A 112 -5.83 -16.90 -3.14
N MET A 113 -5.23 -16.77 -1.96
CA MET A 113 -5.10 -17.84 -0.97
C MET A 113 -5.52 -17.30 0.40
N THR A 114 -6.41 -18.03 1.05
CA THR A 114 -6.81 -17.74 2.43
C THR A 114 -6.00 -18.63 3.38
N VAL A 115 -5.35 -18.03 4.36
CA VAL A 115 -4.48 -18.67 5.35
C VAL A 115 -5.16 -18.61 6.71
N ARG A 116 -5.34 -19.76 7.36
CA ARG A 116 -5.92 -19.85 8.72
C ARG A 116 -5.11 -20.83 9.55
N GLY A 117 -4.35 -20.31 10.51
CA GLY A 117 -3.42 -21.12 11.29
C GLY A 117 -2.44 -21.85 10.39
N GLU A 118 -2.39 -23.17 10.50
CA GLU A 118 -1.53 -24.05 9.68
C GLU A 118 -2.22 -24.56 8.41
N CYS A 119 -3.34 -23.96 7.99
CA CYS A 119 -4.08 -24.37 6.80
C CYS A 119 -4.13 -23.25 5.76
N ALA A 120 -3.97 -23.61 4.49
CA ALA A 120 -4.16 -22.73 3.35
C ALA A 120 -5.32 -23.24 2.49
N THR A 121 -6.16 -22.33 2.01
CA THR A 121 -7.23 -22.60 1.06
C THR A 121 -6.99 -21.82 -0.22
N VAL A 122 -6.99 -22.53 -1.35
CA VAL A 122 -6.81 -21.97 -2.70
C VAL A 122 -7.96 -22.47 -3.58
N HIS A 123 -8.74 -21.56 -4.20
CA HIS A 123 -9.93 -21.91 -5.00
C HIS A 123 -10.87 -22.95 -4.32
N GLY A 124 -11.08 -22.81 -3.01
CA GLY A 124 -11.92 -23.73 -2.23
C GLY A 124 -11.28 -25.08 -1.86
N VAL A 125 -10.05 -25.34 -2.29
CA VAL A 125 -9.28 -26.54 -1.89
C VAL A 125 -8.40 -26.20 -0.70
N SER A 126 -8.61 -26.87 0.42
CA SER A 126 -7.83 -26.70 1.64
C SER A 126 -6.74 -27.76 1.79
N GLY A 127 -5.58 -27.35 2.30
CA GLY A 127 -4.46 -28.25 2.61
C GLY A 127 -3.60 -27.72 3.75
N GLU A 128 -2.69 -28.57 4.26
CA GLU A 128 -1.67 -28.14 5.21
C GLU A 128 -0.75 -27.08 4.59
N LEU A 129 -0.53 -26.02 5.34
CA LEU A 129 0.34 -24.92 4.97
C LEU A 129 1.78 -25.33 5.27
N ASN A 130 2.49 -25.80 4.25
CA ASN A 130 3.94 -25.78 4.26
C ASN A 130 4.41 -24.86 3.11
N HIS A 131 5.54 -24.16 3.31
CA HIS A 131 6.00 -23.15 2.34
C HIS A 131 6.15 -23.70 0.92
N SER A 132 6.49 -24.98 0.76
CA SER A 132 6.56 -25.66 -0.54
C SER A 132 5.20 -25.95 -1.18
N SER A 133 4.21 -26.43 -0.41
CA SER A 133 2.88 -26.80 -0.90
C SER A 133 2.06 -25.58 -1.26
N ALA A 134 2.10 -24.52 -0.43
CA ALA A 134 1.42 -23.26 -0.70
C ALA A 134 1.91 -22.64 -2.01
N VAL A 135 3.23 -22.65 -2.21
CA VAL A 135 3.88 -22.23 -3.46
C VAL A 135 3.46 -23.10 -4.65
N GLU A 136 3.47 -24.42 -4.49
CA GLU A 136 3.15 -25.35 -5.57
C GLU A 136 1.67 -25.20 -6.00
N SER A 137 0.77 -25.09 -5.03
CA SER A 137 -0.65 -24.77 -5.24
C SER A 137 -0.83 -23.42 -5.93
N LEU A 138 -0.05 -22.40 -5.54
CA LEU A 138 -0.10 -21.08 -6.18
C LEU A 138 0.50 -21.08 -7.59
N SER A 139 1.56 -21.85 -7.84
CA SER A 139 2.19 -21.94 -9.16
C SER A 139 1.31 -22.63 -10.21
N ARG A 140 0.29 -23.37 -9.75
CA ARG A 140 -0.70 -24.08 -10.57
C ARG A 140 -2.03 -23.34 -10.69
N LEU A 141 -2.13 -22.11 -10.19
CA LEU A 141 -3.35 -21.31 -10.24
C LEU A 141 -3.78 -21.07 -11.68
N GLU A 142 -4.84 -21.76 -12.10
CA GLU A 142 -5.60 -21.45 -13.30
C GLU A 142 -6.99 -20.96 -12.85
N GLY A 143 -7.40 -19.77 -13.31
CA GLY A 143 -8.70 -19.18 -12.98
C GLY A 143 -8.65 -17.96 -12.07
N ALA A 144 -9.70 -17.15 -12.13
CA ALA A 144 -9.82 -15.92 -11.35
C ALA A 144 -10.21 -16.20 -9.90
N ALA A 145 -9.67 -15.43 -8.95
CA ALA A 145 -10.17 -15.39 -7.58
C ALA A 145 -11.61 -14.84 -7.57
N ASP A 146 -12.45 -15.39 -6.70
CA ASP A 146 -13.78 -14.84 -6.47
C ASP A 146 -13.67 -13.41 -5.95
N SER A 147 -14.48 -12.51 -6.49
CA SER A 147 -14.56 -11.13 -6.02
C SER A 147 -15.14 -11.12 -4.61
N ALA A 148 -14.31 -10.80 -3.61
CA ALA A 148 -14.77 -10.53 -2.26
C ALA A 148 -15.04 -9.03 -2.07
N PRO A 149 -16.02 -8.63 -1.23
CA PRO A 149 -16.14 -7.24 -0.80
C PRO A 149 -14.86 -6.80 -0.08
N THR A 150 -14.46 -5.54 -0.26
CA THR A 150 -13.31 -4.98 0.45
C THR A 150 -13.65 -4.76 1.93
N SER A 151 -12.86 -5.37 2.83
CA SER A 151 -12.94 -5.06 4.26
C SER A 151 -12.40 -3.64 4.54
N PRO A 152 -12.94 -2.94 5.54
CA PRO A 152 -12.38 -1.66 5.99
C PRO A 152 -10.92 -1.78 6.39
N VAL A 153 -10.14 -0.73 6.14
CA VAL A 153 -8.74 -0.68 6.59
C VAL A 153 -8.72 -0.67 8.11
N ARG A 154 -8.03 -1.63 8.73
CA ARG A 154 -7.80 -1.61 10.18
C ARG A 154 -6.72 -0.59 10.52
N LEU A 155 -7.12 0.50 11.19
CA LEU A 155 -6.26 1.60 11.61
C LEU A 155 -6.26 1.72 13.14
N GLY A 156 -5.26 2.42 13.65
CA GLY A 156 -5.12 2.71 15.07
C GLY A 156 -4.31 1.67 15.83
N TRP A 157 -4.72 1.43 17.07
CA TRP A 157 -4.02 0.62 18.04
C TRP A 157 -4.40 -0.87 17.91
N ILE A 158 -3.40 -1.73 17.77
CA ILE A 158 -3.60 -3.16 17.57
C ILE A 158 -2.78 -3.91 18.63
N GLU A 159 -3.48 -4.39 19.66
CA GLU A 159 -2.88 -5.17 20.74
C GLU A 159 -2.44 -6.55 20.25
N GLN A 160 -1.28 -6.99 20.71
CA GLN A 160 -0.73 -8.31 20.42
C GLN A 160 -0.78 -9.22 21.65
N PRO A 161 -0.89 -10.55 21.48
CA PRO A 161 -0.98 -11.50 22.60
C PRO A 161 0.20 -11.46 23.58
N ASP A 162 1.38 -10.99 23.14
CA ASP A 162 2.59 -10.88 23.95
C ASP A 162 2.72 -9.55 24.70
N GLY A 163 1.70 -8.68 24.62
CA GLY A 163 1.68 -7.35 25.23
C GLY A 163 2.34 -6.25 24.40
N ARG A 164 2.86 -6.56 23.20
CA ARG A 164 3.31 -5.54 22.25
C ARG A 164 2.13 -4.91 21.51
N VAL A 165 2.43 -3.84 20.79
CA VAL A 165 1.45 -3.06 20.04
C VAL A 165 1.92 -2.89 18.61
N SER A 166 1.05 -3.20 17.65
CA SER A 166 1.19 -2.69 16.29
C SER A 166 0.36 -1.40 16.14
N ILE A 167 0.91 -0.38 15.49
CA ILE A 167 0.21 0.89 15.22
C ILE A 167 0.02 1.05 13.72
N ALA A 168 -1.24 1.16 13.28
CA ALA A 168 -1.60 1.34 11.88
C ALA A 168 -2.06 2.78 11.60
N GLY A 169 -1.35 3.47 10.71
CA GLY A 169 -1.63 4.87 10.37
C GLY A 169 -1.82 5.07 8.88
N MET A 170 -2.70 5.99 8.49
CA MET A 170 -2.98 6.37 7.11
C MET A 170 -2.27 7.69 6.78
N PRO A 171 -1.23 7.68 5.94
CA PRO A 171 -0.63 8.89 5.40
C PRO A 171 -1.58 9.56 4.40
N PRO A 172 -1.60 10.91 4.33
CA PRO A 172 -2.37 11.65 3.34
C PRO A 172 -2.01 11.17 1.92
N LEU A 173 -2.99 10.60 1.21
CA LEU A 173 -2.84 10.05 -0.14
C LEU A 173 -1.64 9.09 -0.27
N GLY A 174 -1.33 8.32 0.78
CA GLY A 174 -0.24 7.35 0.80
C GLY A 174 1.15 7.96 0.71
N THR A 175 1.34 9.23 1.06
CA THR A 175 2.64 9.90 0.92
C THR A 175 3.28 10.19 2.28
N LEU A 176 4.51 9.72 2.45
CA LEU A 176 5.33 9.98 3.64
C LEU A 176 6.39 11.02 3.30
N SER A 177 6.53 12.04 4.15
CA SER A 177 7.58 13.05 4.03
C SER A 177 8.91 12.53 4.56
N GLU A 178 10.01 13.22 4.21
CA GLU A 178 11.35 12.91 4.70
C GLU A 178 11.41 12.84 6.23
N GLN A 179 10.79 13.82 6.89
CA GLN A 179 10.71 13.86 8.35
C GLN A 179 10.05 12.61 8.93
N ILE A 180 8.94 12.16 8.35
CA ILE A 180 8.19 10.99 8.85
C ILE A 180 9.01 9.71 8.61
N ILE A 181 9.61 9.54 7.44
CA ILE A 181 10.37 8.31 7.15
C ILE A 181 11.63 8.18 8.00
N GLN A 182 12.27 9.30 8.36
CA GLN A 182 13.40 9.34 9.30
C GLN A 182 12.95 9.04 10.74
N MET A 183 11.82 9.58 11.19
CA MET A 183 11.25 9.26 12.50
C MET A 183 10.92 7.77 12.62
N ILE A 184 10.31 7.19 11.58
CA ILE A 184 10.02 5.75 11.54
C ILE A 184 11.31 4.93 11.55
N GLN A 185 12.35 5.35 10.81
CA GLN A 185 13.63 4.66 10.79
C GLN A 185 14.27 4.60 12.19
N ALA A 186 14.14 5.65 12.98
CA ALA A 186 14.70 5.71 14.34
C ALA A 186 14.02 4.74 15.33
N LEU A 187 12.86 4.19 15.00
CA LEU A 187 12.18 3.18 15.81
C LEU A 187 12.83 1.79 15.69
N GLU A 188 13.63 1.56 14.64
CA GLU A 188 14.28 0.28 14.34
C GLU A 188 13.33 -0.94 14.35
N THR A 189 12.06 -0.72 14.01
CA THR A 189 11.04 -1.78 13.92
C THR A 189 10.74 -2.18 12.48
N ASP A 190 10.08 -3.32 12.32
CA ASP A 190 9.46 -3.73 11.07
C ASP A 190 8.28 -2.82 10.72
N VAL A 191 8.16 -2.50 9.43
CA VAL A 191 7.13 -1.60 8.91
C VAL A 191 6.41 -2.28 7.76
N SER A 192 5.09 -2.37 7.80
CA SER A 192 4.30 -2.75 6.63
C SER A 192 3.81 -1.51 5.90
N VAL A 193 3.95 -1.50 4.57
CA VAL A 193 3.22 -0.59 3.68
C VAL A 193 2.09 -1.39 3.01
N THR A 194 0.85 -0.91 3.13
CA THR A 194 -0.31 -1.72 2.74
C THR A 194 -0.79 -1.38 1.33
N HIS A 195 -1.52 -2.29 0.70
CA HIS A 195 -2.23 -2.04 -0.56
C HIS A 195 -3.36 -1.01 -0.43
N THR A 196 -3.76 -0.69 0.80
CA THR A 196 -4.67 0.42 1.11
C THR A 196 -3.95 1.74 1.36
N ARG A 197 -2.62 1.77 1.17
CA ARG A 197 -1.71 2.92 1.34
C ARG A 197 -1.51 3.37 2.78
N ALA A 198 -1.81 2.51 3.75
CA ALA A 198 -1.48 2.71 5.15
C ALA A 198 -0.03 2.26 5.44
N ILE A 199 0.46 2.65 6.61
CA ILE A 199 1.64 2.07 7.25
C ILE A 199 1.22 1.30 8.51
N VAL A 200 1.95 0.24 8.85
CA VAL A 200 1.83 -0.46 10.13
C VAL A 200 3.22 -0.54 10.75
N LEU A 201 3.38 -0.01 11.95
CA LEU A 201 4.60 -0.10 12.75
C LEU A 201 4.41 -1.25 13.73
N HIS A 202 5.23 -2.29 13.60
CA HIS A 202 5.00 -3.53 14.34
C HIS A 202 5.72 -3.56 15.69
N ASP A 203 5.24 -4.44 16.57
CA ASP A 203 6.00 -4.97 17.71
C ASP A 203 6.56 -3.91 18.69
N LEU A 204 5.88 -2.76 18.79
CA LEU A 204 6.26 -1.66 19.66
C LEU A 204 5.93 -1.96 21.12
N GLU A 205 6.75 -1.44 22.04
CA GLU A 205 6.35 -1.29 23.43
C GLU A 205 5.23 -0.25 23.54
N GLU A 206 4.29 -0.44 24.47
CA GLU A 206 3.12 0.43 24.65
C GLU A 206 3.50 1.92 24.77
N GLY A 207 4.48 2.25 25.62
CA GLY A 207 4.94 3.63 25.77
C GLY A 207 5.54 4.23 24.49
N VAL A 208 6.20 3.40 23.66
CA VAL A 208 6.72 3.83 22.36
C VAL A 208 5.57 4.05 21.38
N ALA A 209 4.58 3.15 21.36
CA ALA A 209 3.38 3.27 20.54
C ALA A 209 2.59 4.57 20.84
N GLU A 210 2.44 4.92 22.12
CA GLU A 210 1.83 6.20 22.51
C GLU A 210 2.62 7.40 21.97
N ALA A 211 3.95 7.37 22.11
CA ALA A 211 4.81 8.45 21.63
C ALA A 211 4.72 8.60 20.10
N VAL A 212 4.70 7.48 19.37
CA VAL A 212 4.51 7.45 17.92
C VAL A 212 3.22 8.16 17.51
N VAL A 213 2.09 7.83 18.13
CA VAL A 213 0.80 8.48 17.80
C VAL A 213 0.87 9.98 18.09
N ARG A 214 1.42 10.38 19.25
CA ARG A 214 1.55 11.80 19.63
C ARG A 214 2.44 12.60 18.70
N VAL A 215 3.44 11.99 18.08
CA VAL A 215 4.39 12.66 17.17
C VAL A 215 3.90 12.64 15.73
N LEU A 216 3.44 11.49 15.24
CA LEU A 216 3.08 11.33 13.83
C LEU A 216 1.70 11.89 13.48
N ALA A 217 0.75 11.91 14.43
CA ALA A 217 -0.60 12.43 14.16
C ALA A 217 -0.59 13.94 13.82
N PRO A 218 0.12 14.81 14.57
CA PRO A 218 0.28 16.22 14.19
C PRO A 218 1.00 16.44 12.85
N LEU A 219 1.80 15.46 12.40
CA LEU A 219 2.46 15.49 11.09
C LEU A 219 1.55 15.00 9.95
N GLY A 220 0.28 14.70 10.24
CA GLY A 220 -0.75 14.39 9.26
C GLY A 220 -1.06 12.90 9.09
N ILE A 221 -0.42 12.00 9.84
CA ILE A 221 -0.78 10.58 9.82
C ILE A 221 -2.08 10.38 10.62
N SER A 222 -3.09 9.80 9.99
CA SER A 222 -4.35 9.51 10.68
C SER A 222 -4.34 8.10 11.27
N PHE A 223 -4.55 7.98 12.58
CA PHE A 223 -4.68 6.69 13.29
C PHE A 223 -6.14 6.36 13.64
N ASP A 224 -7.10 7.13 13.11
CA ASP A 224 -8.52 6.94 13.38
C ASP A 224 -9.10 5.84 12.48
N GLN A 225 -9.76 4.86 13.08
CA GLN A 225 -10.47 3.79 12.36
C GLN A 225 -11.58 4.31 11.44
N ASN A 226 -12.10 5.52 11.71
CA ASN A 226 -13.13 6.17 10.90
C ASN A 226 -12.55 7.17 9.90
N SER A 227 -11.23 7.18 9.71
CA SER A 227 -10.57 8.10 8.78
C SER A 227 -11.01 7.84 7.33
N THR A 228 -11.63 8.85 6.74
CA THR A 228 -12.07 8.88 5.34
C THR A 228 -10.91 9.02 4.36
N LEU A 229 -9.67 9.28 4.83
CA LEU A 229 -8.46 9.23 4.01
C LEU A 229 -8.28 7.89 3.30
N SER A 230 -8.81 6.81 3.87
CA SER A 230 -8.82 5.47 3.26
C SER A 230 -9.70 5.39 2.00
N LEU A 231 -10.72 6.23 1.89
CA LEU A 231 -11.68 6.25 0.80
C LEU A 231 -11.25 7.17 -0.34
N VAL A 232 -10.33 8.12 -0.08
CA VAL A 232 -9.92 9.10 -1.08
C VAL A 232 -8.58 8.76 -1.72
N THR A 233 -8.54 8.93 -3.03
CA THR A 233 -7.37 8.74 -3.88
C THR A 233 -7.27 9.92 -4.84
N ALA A 234 -6.07 10.21 -5.33
CA ALA A 234 -5.88 11.22 -6.36
C ALA A 234 -4.68 10.85 -7.22
N CYS A 235 -4.67 11.32 -8.46
CA CYS A 235 -3.46 11.30 -9.27
C CYS A 235 -2.41 12.28 -8.70
N VAL A 236 -1.27 12.44 -9.39
CA VAL A 236 -0.22 13.36 -8.94
C VAL A 236 -0.66 14.83 -8.96
N GLY A 237 -1.67 15.18 -9.76
CA GLY A 237 -2.27 16.51 -9.80
C GLY A 237 -1.31 17.58 -10.28
N SER A 238 -1.25 18.71 -9.56
CA SER A 238 -0.44 19.90 -9.84
C SER A 238 1.04 19.61 -10.14
N GLY A 239 1.58 18.48 -9.69
CA GLY A 239 2.92 18.00 -10.06
C GLY A 239 3.04 17.38 -11.46
N CYS A 240 1.99 17.39 -12.29
CA CYS A 240 1.98 16.89 -13.65
C CYS A 240 1.54 17.97 -14.63
N ARG A 241 2.29 18.13 -15.73
CA ARG A 241 2.03 19.11 -16.80
C ARG A 241 0.66 19.03 -17.47
N PHE A 242 -0.07 17.92 -17.30
CA PHE A 242 -1.40 17.73 -17.87
C PHE A 242 -2.52 18.13 -16.91
N SER A 243 -2.22 18.30 -15.61
CA SER A 243 -3.23 18.58 -14.61
C SER A 243 -3.76 20.00 -14.73
N VAL A 244 -5.08 20.16 -14.68
CA VAL A 244 -5.76 21.48 -14.73
C VAL A 244 -6.29 21.95 -13.38
N SER A 245 -6.13 21.15 -12.32
CA SER A 245 -6.46 21.51 -10.93
C SER A 245 -5.45 20.90 -9.93
N ASP A 246 -5.37 21.45 -8.72
CA ASP A 246 -4.66 20.86 -7.59
C ASP A 246 -5.47 19.73 -6.90
N VAL A 247 -5.76 18.68 -7.66
CA VAL A 247 -6.61 17.56 -7.24
C VAL A 247 -6.20 16.87 -5.93
N ARG A 248 -4.94 16.97 -5.51
CA ARG A 248 -4.48 16.38 -4.25
C ARG A 248 -4.94 17.22 -3.06
N ARG A 249 -4.91 18.55 -3.19
CA ARG A 249 -5.46 19.46 -2.17
C ARG A 249 -6.96 19.25 -2.05
N ASP A 250 -7.68 19.21 -3.18
CA ASP A 250 -9.13 19.07 -3.20
C ASP A 250 -9.59 17.71 -2.65
N ALA A 251 -8.87 16.64 -2.99
CA ALA A 251 -9.07 15.32 -2.41
C ALA A 251 -8.91 15.31 -0.88
N LEU A 252 -7.87 15.96 -0.35
CA LEU A 252 -7.64 16.04 1.10
C LEU A 252 -8.69 16.91 1.79
N GLN A 253 -9.18 17.96 1.13
CA GLN A 253 -10.27 18.78 1.63
C GLN A 253 -11.57 17.96 1.73
N LEU A 254 -11.91 17.18 0.69
CA LEU A 254 -13.09 16.29 0.74
C LEU A 254 -12.97 15.26 1.86
N ALA A 255 -11.79 14.62 2.01
CA ALA A 255 -11.56 13.68 3.10
C ALA A 255 -11.79 14.35 4.47
N ALA A 256 -11.25 15.55 4.68
CA ALA A 256 -11.40 16.28 5.93
C ALA A 256 -12.86 16.67 6.25
N THR A 257 -13.70 16.90 5.25
CA THR A 257 -15.14 17.18 5.45
C THR A 257 -16.00 15.93 5.62
N GLY A 258 -15.47 14.76 5.27
CA GLY A 258 -16.18 13.49 5.28
C GLY A 258 -16.62 13.04 3.89
N VAL A 259 -16.54 11.75 3.63
CA VAL A 259 -17.03 11.08 2.42
C VAL A 259 -17.38 9.63 2.75
N ASP A 260 -18.47 9.12 2.18
CA ASP A 260 -18.98 7.77 2.47
C ASP A 260 -18.62 6.74 1.39
N GLU A 261 -18.21 7.22 0.21
CA GLU A 261 -17.89 6.39 -0.94
C GLU A 261 -16.43 6.54 -1.37
N ARG A 262 -15.86 5.46 -1.92
CA ARG A 262 -14.52 5.52 -2.52
C ARG A 262 -14.53 6.58 -3.61
N THR A 263 -13.57 7.50 -3.54
CA THR A 263 -13.51 8.67 -4.41
C THR A 263 -12.10 8.80 -5.01
N HIS A 264 -12.04 9.09 -6.30
CA HIS A 264 -10.80 9.33 -7.01
C HIS A 264 -10.82 10.68 -7.73
N PHE A 265 -9.81 11.52 -7.47
CA PHE A 265 -9.63 12.77 -8.19
C PHE A 265 -8.56 12.65 -9.28
N VAL A 266 -8.90 13.04 -10.50
CA VAL A 266 -7.99 13.06 -11.65
C VAL A 266 -7.89 14.46 -12.22
N GLY A 267 -6.65 14.93 -12.39
CA GLY A 267 -6.38 16.29 -12.87
C GLY A 267 -6.56 16.48 -14.38
N CYS A 268 -6.81 15.41 -15.14
CA CYS A 268 -7.01 15.46 -16.59
C CYS A 268 -7.68 14.17 -17.08
N SER A 269 -8.08 14.18 -18.35
CA SER A 269 -8.76 13.08 -19.03
C SER A 269 -7.95 11.79 -19.20
N ILE A 270 -6.62 11.82 -18.93
CA ILE A 270 -5.79 10.60 -18.91
C ILE A 270 -6.24 9.66 -17.78
N GLY A 271 -6.72 10.20 -16.65
CA GLY A 271 -7.28 9.39 -15.57
C GLY A 271 -6.27 8.50 -14.83
N CYS A 272 -5.02 8.95 -14.67
CA CYS A 272 -3.95 8.18 -14.03
C CYS A 272 -4.32 7.74 -12.60
N GLY A 273 -4.20 6.46 -12.31
CA GLY A 273 -4.38 5.93 -10.95
C GLY A 273 -5.82 5.61 -10.56
N ARG A 274 -6.77 5.66 -11.52
CA ARG A 274 -8.16 5.23 -11.32
C ARG A 274 -8.22 3.85 -10.66
N PRO A 275 -8.95 3.70 -9.54
CA PRO A 275 -9.04 2.43 -8.81
C PRO A 275 -9.91 1.40 -9.55
N HIS A 276 -9.81 0.15 -9.11
CA HIS A 276 -10.69 -0.94 -9.57
C HIS A 276 -12.00 -0.99 -8.75
N GLY A 277 -13.06 -1.56 -9.34
CA GLY A 277 -14.39 -1.69 -8.72
C GLY A 277 -15.15 -0.36 -8.67
N ALA A 278 -16.18 -0.28 -7.81
CA ALA A 278 -17.04 0.90 -7.70
C ALA A 278 -16.37 2.09 -7.01
N TYR A 279 -16.47 3.29 -7.59
CA TYR A 279 -16.00 4.55 -7.01
C TYR A 279 -16.66 5.77 -7.68
N VAL A 280 -16.56 6.94 -7.04
CA VAL A 280 -16.89 8.25 -7.59
C VAL A 280 -15.64 8.90 -8.18
N ASP A 281 -15.71 9.28 -9.46
CA ASP A 281 -14.62 9.85 -10.25
C ASP A 281 -14.84 11.35 -10.38
N TYR A 282 -13.91 12.15 -9.85
CA TYR A 282 -13.85 13.60 -9.96
C TYR A 282 -12.80 13.96 -11.01
N GLU A 283 -13.23 14.21 -12.24
CA GLU A 283 -12.36 14.62 -13.33
C GLU A 283 -12.31 16.14 -13.44
N ALA A 284 -11.13 16.72 -13.26
CA ALA A 284 -10.95 18.17 -13.31
C ALA A 284 -11.18 18.70 -14.73
N THR A 285 -12.07 19.68 -14.85
CA THR A 285 -12.35 20.43 -16.09
C THR A 285 -11.75 21.83 -16.08
N GLY A 286 -11.36 22.30 -14.90
CA GLY A 286 -10.71 23.58 -14.62
C GLY A 286 -10.22 23.62 -13.16
N GLU A 287 -9.61 24.73 -12.73
CA GLU A 287 -9.13 24.88 -11.35
C GLU A 287 -10.30 24.84 -10.37
N GLY A 288 -10.34 23.81 -9.51
CA GLY A 288 -11.44 23.58 -8.57
C GLY A 288 -12.77 23.15 -9.20
N GLU A 289 -12.81 22.92 -10.52
CA GLU A 289 -14.02 22.53 -11.26
C GLU A 289 -13.95 21.07 -11.70
N TYR A 290 -15.03 20.31 -11.47
CA TYR A 290 -15.04 18.86 -11.65
C TYR A 290 -16.30 18.37 -12.37
N GLU A 291 -16.11 17.47 -13.32
CA GLU A 291 -17.15 16.53 -13.75
C GLU A 291 -17.12 15.32 -12.81
N VAL A 292 -18.27 15.01 -12.21
CA VAL A 292 -18.41 13.94 -11.21
C VAL A 292 -19.24 12.80 -11.80
N SER A 293 -18.69 11.59 -11.81
CA SER A 293 -19.36 10.40 -12.36
C SER A 293 -19.15 9.17 -11.50
N GLN A 294 -20.10 8.23 -11.53
CA GLN A 294 -19.92 6.92 -10.90
C GLN A 294 -19.23 5.96 -11.89
N ARG A 295 -18.25 5.18 -11.42
CA ARG A 295 -17.49 4.20 -12.20
C ARG A 295 -17.60 2.81 -11.60
N GLY A 296 -17.45 1.78 -12.44
CA GLY A 296 -17.24 0.40 -12.00
C GLY A 296 -18.46 -0.30 -11.40
N MET A 297 -19.66 0.04 -11.89
CA MET A 297 -20.88 -0.77 -11.70
C MET A 297 -20.73 -2.15 -12.33
#